data_AF-A0A2W4ZKD3-F1
#
_entry.id   AF-A0A2W4ZKD3-F1
#
_cell.length_a   1.000
_cell.length_b   1.000
_cell.length_c   1.000
_cell.angle_alpha   90.00
_cell.angle_beta   90.00
_cell.angle_gamma   90.00
#
_symmetry.space_group_name_H-M   'P 1'
#
loop_
_entity.id
_entity.type
_entity.pdbx_description
1 polymer ?
#
loop_
_entity_poly.entity_id
_entity_poly.type
_entity_poly.pdbx_seq_one_letter_code
_entity_poly.pdbx_strand_id
1 'polypeptide(L)'
;MTIRFLTIFIASALLWGCAGVQHTAPKKHTGKVEHGCTFLDAGLASWYGNEMAKGRRKNGELIFNPTASGEKFIPSGMTAAHRTLPFGSIVRVFPDGFNGNEEGV
;
A
#
# COMPACT_ATOMS: atom_id res chain seq x y z
N MET A 1 38.93 -22.20 -37.24
CA MET A 1 39.11 -21.13 -36.25
C MET A 1 37.91 -20.16 -36.31
N THR A 2 36.69 -20.66 -36.09
CA THR A 2 35.46 -19.86 -36.30
C THR A 2 34.34 -20.23 -35.33
N ILE A 3 34.23 -21.51 -34.94
CA ILE A 3 33.17 -22.01 -34.05
C ILE A 3 33.35 -21.59 -32.57
N ARG A 4 34.58 -21.41 -32.08
CA ARG A 4 34.85 -21.02 -30.68
C ARG A 4 34.52 -19.54 -30.38
N PHE A 5 34.49 -18.68 -31.39
CA PHE A 5 34.10 -17.28 -31.23
C PHE A 5 32.58 -17.09 -31.26
N LEU A 6 31.86 -17.94 -32.01
CA LEU A 6 30.40 -17.91 -32.11
C LEU A 6 29.70 -18.23 -30.77
N THR A 7 30.30 -19.12 -29.97
CA THR A 7 29.77 -19.47 -28.63
C THR A 7 29.95 -18.35 -27.60
N ILE A 8 30.97 -17.50 -27.75
CA ILE A 8 31.21 -16.37 -26.84
C ILE A 8 30.17 -15.26 -27.07
N PHE A 9 29.78 -15.03 -28.33
CA PHE A 9 28.78 -14.02 -28.68
C PHE A 9 27.35 -14.36 -28.21
N ILE A 10 26.98 -15.64 -28.20
CA ILE A 10 25.66 -16.09 -27.72
C ILE A 10 25.56 -15.99 -26.20
N ALA A 11 26.66 -16.24 -25.47
CA ALA A 11 26.68 -16.14 -24.01
C ALA A 11 26.50 -14.69 -23.50
N SER A 12 26.97 -13.68 -24.24
CA SER A 12 26.81 -12.26 -23.87
C SER A 12 25.39 -11.72 -24.05
N ALA A 13 24.56 -12.32 -24.91
CA ALA A 13 23.20 -11.86 -25.17
C ALA A 13 22.21 -12.24 -24.04
N LEU A 14 22.55 -13.23 -23.21
CA LEU A 14 21.73 -13.68 -22.08
C LEU A 14 21.90 -12.83 -20.80
N LEU A 15 22.83 -11.86 -20.81
CA LEU A 15 23.10 -10.97 -19.66
C LEU A 15 22.42 -9.59 -19.78
N TRP A 16 21.66 -9.33 -20.83
CA TRP A 16 20.88 -8.09 -20.99
C TRP A 16 19.39 -8.35 -20.75
N GLY A 17 19.09 -8.74 -19.53
CA GLY A 17 17.71 -8.93 -19.07
C GLY A 17 17.57 -8.48 -17.64
N CYS A 18 17.17 -7.22 -17.45
CA CYS A 18 16.34 -6.69 -16.36
C CYS A 18 16.19 -5.18 -16.56
N ALA A 19 15.38 -4.75 -17.53
CA ALA A 19 14.82 -3.40 -17.51
C ALA A 19 13.77 -3.38 -16.39
N GLY A 20 14.20 -2.97 -15.19
CA GLY A 20 13.32 -2.78 -14.06
C GLY A 20 12.23 -1.76 -14.41
N VAL A 21 10.97 -2.14 -14.25
CA VAL A 21 9.83 -1.23 -14.32
C VAL A 21 10.06 -0.12 -13.30
N GLN A 22 10.27 1.10 -13.78
CA GLN A 22 10.32 2.28 -12.92
C GLN A 22 8.89 2.57 -12.47
N HIS A 23 8.52 2.06 -11.29
CA HIS A 23 7.40 2.63 -10.54
C HIS A 23 7.78 4.06 -10.18
N THR A 24 7.17 5.03 -10.84
CA THR A 24 7.27 6.44 -10.48
C THR A 24 6.86 6.58 -9.02
N ALA A 25 7.81 6.91 -8.17
CA ALA A 25 7.55 7.20 -6.77
C ALA A 25 6.52 8.34 -6.66
N PRO A 26 5.55 8.26 -5.74
CA PRO A 26 4.62 9.36 -5.49
C PRO A 26 5.42 10.61 -5.14
N LYS A 27 5.09 11.74 -5.79
CA LYS A 27 5.74 13.02 -5.52
C LYS A 27 5.44 13.42 -4.07
N LYS A 28 6.46 13.52 -3.22
CA LYS A 28 6.33 14.11 -1.89
C LYS A 28 5.91 15.57 -2.02
N HIS A 29 4.67 15.88 -1.64
CA HIS A 29 4.20 17.25 -1.51
C HIS A 29 4.79 17.86 -0.23
N THR A 30 5.98 18.42 -0.32
CA THR A 30 6.56 19.28 0.73
C THR A 30 5.92 20.67 0.65
N GLY A 31 4.63 20.76 0.97
CA GLY A 31 3.94 22.02 1.21
C GLY A 31 4.07 22.44 2.68
N LYS A 32 4.27 23.73 2.94
CA LYS A 32 4.23 24.30 4.30
C LYS A 32 2.90 23.93 4.97
N VAL A 33 2.99 23.35 6.16
CA VAL A 33 1.85 23.05 7.05
C VAL A 33 1.34 24.38 7.62
N GLU A 34 0.41 25.04 6.94
CA GLU A 34 -0.44 26.05 7.59
C GLU A 34 -1.54 25.32 8.37
N HIS A 35 -1.92 25.86 9.53
CA HIS A 35 -2.83 25.22 10.48
C HIS A 35 -4.25 25.02 9.90
N GLY A 36 -4.40 23.90 9.20
CA GLY A 36 -5.59 23.36 8.54
C GLY A 36 -5.15 22.06 7.90
N CYS A 37 -5.97 21.00 8.03
CA CYS A 37 -5.67 19.61 7.63
C CYS A 37 -4.67 19.53 6.47
N THR A 38 -3.37 19.42 6.78
CA THR A 38 -2.35 19.50 5.74
C THR A 38 -2.39 18.19 4.98
N PHE A 39 -2.59 18.28 3.68
CA PHE A 39 -2.57 17.12 2.81
C PHE A 39 -1.22 16.40 2.93
N LEU A 40 -1.23 15.19 3.48
CA LEU A 40 -0.01 14.44 3.78
C LEU A 40 0.44 13.56 2.62
N ASP A 41 -0.49 12.89 1.93
CA ASP A 41 -0.15 11.84 0.97
C ASP A 41 -1.28 11.56 -0.04
N ALA A 42 -0.91 11.04 -1.21
CA ALA A 42 -1.81 10.61 -2.28
C ALA A 42 -1.49 9.17 -2.71
N GLY A 43 -2.51 8.35 -2.92
CA GLY A 43 -2.31 6.99 -3.40
C GLY A 43 -3.59 6.21 -3.64
N LEU A 44 -3.42 4.97 -4.11
CA LEU A 44 -4.53 4.05 -4.29
C LEU A 44 -5.04 3.57 -2.93
N ALA A 45 -6.33 3.80 -2.69
CA ALA A 45 -7.04 3.18 -1.59
C ALA A 45 -7.63 1.84 -2.03
N SER A 46 -7.47 0.81 -1.20
CA SER A 46 -8.12 -0.50 -1.31
C SER A 46 -8.80 -0.84 0.00
N TRP A 47 -9.72 -1.81 -0.02
CA TRP A 47 -10.47 -2.23 1.17
C TRP A 47 -10.21 -3.70 1.51
N TYR A 48 -10.44 -4.07 2.78
CA TYR A 48 -10.28 -5.44 3.27
C TYR A 48 -11.62 -6.18 3.32
N GLY A 49 -11.65 -7.40 2.77
CA GLY A 49 -12.84 -8.24 2.69
C GLY A 49 -13.28 -8.90 4.00
N ASN A 50 -14.53 -9.39 4.01
CA ASN A 50 -15.16 -10.08 5.14
C ASN A 50 -14.48 -11.41 5.48
N GLU A 51 -13.70 -11.98 4.56
CA GLU A 51 -12.91 -13.19 4.76
C GLU A 51 -11.95 -13.06 5.94
N MET A 52 -11.42 -11.85 6.15
CA MET A 52 -10.50 -11.54 7.24
C MET A 52 -11.20 -11.50 8.61
N ALA A 53 -12.53 -11.41 8.68
CA ALA A 53 -13.28 -11.37 9.94
C ALA A 53 -13.53 -12.76 10.55
N LYS A 54 -13.35 -13.83 9.77
CA LYS A 54 -13.73 -15.21 10.16
C LYS A 54 -12.93 -15.76 11.35
N GLY A 55 -11.76 -15.19 11.65
CA GLY A 55 -10.87 -15.68 12.70
C GLY A 55 -10.40 -17.12 12.44
N ARG A 56 -9.83 -17.76 13.46
CA ARG A 56 -9.41 -19.16 13.42
C ARG A 56 -9.62 -19.85 14.76
N ARG A 57 -9.84 -21.17 14.73
CA ARG A 57 -9.93 -21.98 15.95
C ARG A 57 -8.53 -22.36 16.45
N LYS A 58 -8.29 -22.26 17.77
CA LYS A 58 -7.09 -22.75 18.44
C LYS A 58 -7.52 -23.40 19.75
N ASN A 59 -7.18 -24.67 19.96
CA ASN A 59 -7.54 -25.43 21.17
C ASN A 59 -9.07 -25.41 21.48
N GLY A 60 -9.92 -25.39 20.44
CA GLY A 60 -11.38 -25.29 20.56
C GLY A 60 -11.92 -23.85 20.66
N GLU A 61 -11.08 -22.87 20.97
CA GLU A 61 -11.48 -21.47 21.14
C GLU A 61 -11.42 -20.70 19.80
N LEU A 62 -12.37 -19.79 19.58
CA LEU A 62 -12.37 -18.90 18.42
C LEU A 62 -11.48 -17.68 18.70
N ILE A 63 -10.40 -17.54 17.94
CA ILE A 63 -9.50 -16.40 18.00
C ILE A 63 -9.76 -15.51 16.79
N PHE A 64 -9.93 -14.21 17.01
CA PHE A 64 -10.09 -13.24 15.93
C PHE A 64 -8.79 -13.01 15.17
N ASN A 65 -8.89 -12.42 13.97
CA ASN A 65 -7.70 -11.94 13.26
C ASN A 65 -7.35 -10.54 13.77
N PRO A 66 -6.18 -10.37 14.43
CA PRO A 66 -5.78 -9.07 14.95
C PRO A 66 -5.25 -8.17 13.83
N THR A 67 -5.45 -6.86 13.97
CA THR A 67 -4.77 -5.83 13.19
C THR A 67 -3.33 -5.63 13.72
N ALA A 68 -2.53 -4.78 13.06
CA ALA A 68 -1.20 -4.43 13.56
C ALA A 68 -1.23 -3.68 14.91
N SER A 69 -2.34 -3.01 15.24
CA SER A 69 -2.57 -2.43 16.58
C SER A 69 -2.92 -3.47 17.65
N GLY A 70 -3.21 -4.72 17.25
CA GLY A 70 -3.67 -5.80 18.13
C GLY A 70 -5.19 -5.86 18.33
N GLU A 71 -5.92 -4.86 17.82
CA GLU A 71 -7.38 -4.82 17.88
C GLU A 71 -8.00 -5.86 16.95
N LYS A 72 -9.25 -6.25 17.24
CA LYS A 72 -10.00 -7.16 16.37
C LYS A 72 -10.34 -6.46 15.05
N PHE A 73 -10.09 -7.11 13.92
CA PHE A 73 -10.57 -6.63 12.63
C PHE A 73 -12.11 -6.68 12.55
N ILE A 74 -12.72 -5.52 12.26
CA ILE A 74 -14.17 -5.34 12.11
C ILE A 74 -14.43 -4.69 10.73
N PRO A 75 -14.94 -5.44 9.73
CA PRO A 75 -15.14 -4.91 8.36
C PRO A 75 -16.08 -3.71 8.27
N SER A 76 -17.06 -3.62 9.17
CA SER A 76 -18.01 -2.51 9.23
C SER A 76 -17.48 -1.28 9.99
N GLY A 77 -16.26 -1.35 10.54
CA GLY A 77 -15.66 -0.26 11.29
C GLY A 77 -14.99 0.76 10.39
N MET A 78 -15.01 2.04 10.79
CA MET A 78 -14.24 3.11 10.15
C MET A 78 -12.78 3.05 10.62
N THR A 79 -12.02 2.10 10.08
CA THR A 79 -10.60 1.90 10.38
C THR A 79 -9.78 1.86 9.09
N ALA A 80 -8.52 2.30 9.15
CA ALA A 80 -7.62 2.33 8.00
C ALA A 80 -6.25 1.76 8.39
N ALA A 81 -5.61 1.05 7.47
CA ALA A 81 -4.24 0.60 7.61
C ALA A 81 -3.30 1.53 6.86
N HIS A 82 -2.28 2.05 7.55
CA HIS A 82 -1.25 2.89 6.96
C HIS A 82 0.15 2.40 7.37
N ARG A 83 1.14 2.53 6.47
CA ARG A 83 2.47 1.95 6.67
C ARG A 83 3.27 2.62 7.79
N THR A 84 3.11 3.93 7.94
CA THR A 84 3.99 4.76 8.78
C THR A 84 3.27 5.64 9.79
N LEU A 85 1.94 5.74 9.71
CA LEU A 85 1.22 6.59 10.67
C LEU A 85 1.17 5.87 12.02
N PRO A 86 1.34 6.58 13.14
CA PRO A 86 1.13 6.01 14.46
C PRO A 86 -0.29 5.44 14.61
N PHE A 87 -0.42 4.37 15.40
CA PHE A 87 -1.75 3.85 15.74
C PHE A 87 -2.59 4.92 16.46
N GLY A 88 -3.90 4.91 16.19
CA GLY A 88 -4.83 5.91 16.71
C GLY A 88 -4.87 7.23 15.93
N SER A 89 -4.08 7.38 14.86
CA SER A 89 -4.18 8.54 13.96
C SER A 89 -5.57 8.60 13.30
N ILE A 90 -6.16 9.79 13.26
CA ILE A 90 -7.42 10.06 12.54
C ILE A 90 -7.07 10.65 11.18
N VAL A 91 -7.65 10.08 10.12
CA VAL A 91 -7.40 10.51 8.74
C VAL A 91 -8.71 10.81 8.02
N ARG A 92 -8.67 11.80 7.14
CA ARG A 92 -9.73 12.08 6.17
C ARG A 92 -9.28 11.53 4.82
N VAL A 93 -10.08 10.64 4.23
CA VAL A 93 -9.83 10.07 2.90
C VAL A 93 -10.85 10.63 1.93
N PHE A 94 -10.39 11.07 0.77
CA PHE A 94 -11.23 11.60 -0.30
C PHE A 94 -10.79 11.02 -1.65
N PRO A 95 -11.69 10.92 -2.63
CA PRO A 95 -11.32 10.49 -3.97
C PRO A 95 -10.38 11.50 -4.64
N ASP A 96 -9.64 11.06 -5.64
CA ASP A 96 -8.80 11.95 -6.43
C ASP A 96 -9.63 13.06 -7.09
N GLY A 97 -9.06 14.27 -7.14
CA GLY A 97 -9.76 15.46 -7.64
C GLY A 97 -10.81 16.06 -6.70
N PHE A 98 -10.87 15.66 -5.43
CA PHE A 98 -11.74 16.30 -4.45
C PHE A 98 -11.27 17.73 -4.13
N ASN A 99 -12.15 18.71 -4.31
CA ASN A 99 -11.82 20.14 -4.21
C ASN A 99 -12.14 20.77 -2.84
N GLY A 100 -12.37 19.96 -1.80
CA GLY A 100 -12.49 20.46 -0.42
C GLY A 100 -13.84 21.07 -0.06
N ASN A 101 -14.82 21.05 -0.96
CA ASN A 101 -16.20 21.45 -0.66
C ASN A 101 -16.89 20.37 0.19
N GLU A 102 -17.21 20.72 1.43
CA GLU A 102 -17.71 19.81 2.48
C GLU A 102 -19.17 19.34 2.28
N GLU A 103 -19.80 19.65 1.14
CA GLU A 103 -21.24 19.39 0.89
C GLU A 103 -21.58 17.94 0.47
N GLY A 104 -20.64 17.00 0.58
CA GLY A 104 -20.77 15.65 0.02
C GLY A 104 -20.59 14.49 1.00
N VAL A 105 -20.72 14.71 2.31
CA VAL A 105 -20.70 13.65 3.34
C VAL A 105 -22.03 13.61 4.09
#